data_AF-A0A9E2EMI8-F1
#
_entry.id   AF-A0A9E2EMI8-F1
#
_cell.length_a   1.000
_cell.length_b   1.000
_cell.length_c   1.000
_cell.angle_alpha   90.00
_cell.angle_beta   90.00
_cell.angle_gamma   90.00
#
_symmetry.space_group_name_H-M   'P 1'
#
loop_
_entity.id
_entity.type
_entity.pdbx_description
1 polymer ?
#
loop_
_entity_poly.entity_id
_entity_poly.type
_entity_poly.pdbx_seq_one_letter_code
_entity_poly.pdbx_strand_id
1 'polypeptide(L)' 'QETERPDVDEHHLQTVKSKLNILLEQREDLTTAIDQLLHDIENGRKYMKVYKQMKMYNDPNLNPVLYQKSQS' A
#
# COMPACT_ATOMS: atom_id res chain seq x y z
N GLN A 1 21.96 -21.89 -10.76
CA GLN A 1 22.54 -21.99 -12.11
C GLN A 1 21.83 -23.15 -12.79
N GLU A 2 20.67 -22.88 -13.39
CA GLU A 2 19.82 -23.87 -14.09
C GLU A 2 19.70 -23.47 -15.58
N THR A 3 20.83 -23.20 -16.22
CA THR A 3 20.91 -22.46 -17.49
C THR A 3 20.98 -23.33 -18.75
N GLU A 4 20.73 -24.64 -18.65
CA GLU A 4 20.78 -25.56 -19.79
C GLU A 4 19.62 -26.56 -19.74
N ARG A 5 18.41 -26.11 -20.08
CA ARG A 5 17.33 -27.02 -20.49
C ARG A 5 17.19 -26.91 -22.01
N PRO A 6 17.53 -27.96 -22.79
CA PRO A 6 17.52 -27.92 -24.26
C PRO A 6 16.11 -27.96 -24.89
N ASP A 7 15.04 -27.94 -24.10
CA ASP A 7 13.65 -28.04 -24.57
C ASP A 7 12.83 -26.76 -24.31
N VAL A 8 13.44 -25.57 -24.42
CA VAL A 8 12.66 -24.33 -24.42
C VAL A 8 12.02 -24.16 -25.80
N ASP A 9 10.88 -24.81 -25.96
CA ASP A 9 9.96 -24.67 -27.10
C ASP A 9 9.71 -23.18 -27.42
N GLU A 10 9.63 -22.81 -28.69
CA GLU A 10 9.38 -21.42 -29.15
C GLU A 10 8.15 -20.84 -28.44
N HIS A 11 7.15 -21.69 -28.17
CA HIS A 11 5.97 -21.34 -27.39
C HIS A 11 6.28 -20.83 -25.97
N HIS A 12 7.27 -21.42 -25.29
CA HIS A 12 7.73 -20.96 -23.98
C HIS A 12 8.39 -19.58 -24.06
N LEU A 13 9.23 -19.35 -25.07
CA LEU A 13 9.87 -18.05 -25.27
C LEU A 13 8.84 -16.94 -25.55
N GLN A 14 7.85 -17.20 -26.39
CA GLN A 14 6.75 -16.27 -26.67
C GLN A 14 5.90 -16.00 -25.42
N THR A 15 5.67 -17.02 -24.59
CA THR A 15 4.96 -16.87 -23.31
C THR A 15 5.73 -15.97 -22.34
N VAL A 16 7.05 -16.17 -22.21
CA VAL A 16 7.89 -15.35 -21.33
C VAL A 16 7.95 -13.91 -21.83
N LYS A 17 8.12 -13.69 -23.15
CA LYS A 17 8.10 -12.34 -23.75
C LYS A 17 6.78 -11.63 -23.51
N SER A 18 5.66 -12.32 -23.69
CA SER A 18 4.32 -11.76 -23.44
C SER A 18 4.15 -11.36 -21.97
N LYS A 19 4.57 -12.22 -21.03
CA LYS A 19 4.55 -11.90 -19.60
C LYS A 19 5.44 -10.71 -19.26
N LEU A 20 6.62 -10.60 -19.86
CA LEU A 20 7.52 -9.47 -19.66
C LEU A 20 6.88 -8.17 -20.13
N ASN A 21 6.23 -8.16 -21.30
CA ASN A 21 5.54 -6.97 -21.80
C ASN A 21 4.42 -6.51 -20.85
N ILE A 22 3.64 -7.45 -20.32
CA ILE A 22 2.60 -7.15 -19.31
C ILE A 22 3.24 -6.51 -18.06
N LEU A 23 4.35 -7.05 -17.56
CA LEU A 23 5.02 -6.49 -16.38
C LEU A 23 5.58 -5.08 -16.64
N LEU A 24 6.07 -4.82 -17.86
CA LEU A 24 6.54 -3.49 -18.24
C LEU A 24 5.37 -2.50 -18.29
N GLU A 25 4.24 -2.87 -18.91
CA GLU A 25 3.03 -2.05 -18.94
C GLU A 25 2.52 -1.75 -17.52
N GLN A 26 2.43 -2.77 -16.67
CA GLN A 26 2.04 -2.61 -15.27
C GLN A 26 2.96 -1.67 -14.50
N ARG A 27 4.27 -1.68 -14.78
CA ARG A 27 5.22 -0.77 -14.15
C ARG A 27 4.98 0.67 -14.57
N GLU A 28 4.76 0.91 -15.87
CA GLU A 28 4.46 2.25 -16.38
C GLU A 28 3.14 2.78 -15.80
N ASP A 29 2.11 1.94 -15.75
CA ASP A 29 0.81 2.29 -15.16
C ASP A 29 0.93 2.66 -13.67
N LEU A 30 1.65 1.85 -12.89
CA LEU A 30 1.87 2.11 -11.47
C LEU A 30 2.65 3.41 -11.23
N THR A 31 3.68 3.66 -12.05
CA THR A 31 4.48 4.89 -11.95
C THR A 31 3.62 6.11 -12.27
N THR A 32 2.86 6.05 -13.36
CA THR A 32 1.93 7.12 -13.78
C THR A 32 0.86 7.39 -12.73
N ALA A 33 0.31 6.34 -12.11
CA ALA A 33 -0.70 6.48 -11.07
C ALA A 33 -0.15 7.18 -9.81
N ILE A 34 1.11 6.91 -9.45
CA ILE A 34 1.81 7.58 -8.34
C ILE A 34 2.02 9.05 -8.67
N ASP A 35 2.52 9.37 -9.87
CA ASP A 35 2.74 10.76 -10.30
C ASP A 35 1.43 11.55 -10.29
N GLN A 36 0.35 10.97 -10.80
CA GLN A 36 -0.97 11.60 -10.78
C GLN A 36 -1.48 11.83 -9.35
N LEU A 37 -1.27 10.86 -8.45
CA LEU A 37 -1.66 11.00 -7.04
C LEU A 37 -0.88 12.13 -6.35
N LEU A 38 0.43 12.20 -6.56
CA LEU A 38 1.27 13.26 -6.00
C LEU A 38 0.87 14.64 -6.54
N HIS A 39 0.64 14.73 -7.85
CA HIS A 39 0.19 15.96 -8.49
C HIS A 39 -1.21 16.38 -8.00
N ASP A 40 -2.13 15.45 -7.79
CA ASP A 40 -3.43 15.73 -7.20
C ASP A 40 -3.33 16.22 -5.75
N ILE A 41 -2.36 15.71 -4.97
CA ILE A 41 -2.10 16.17 -3.60
C ILE A 41 -1.50 17.58 -3.61
N GLU A 42 -0.51 17.84 -4.46
CA GLU A 42 0.15 19.14 -4.60
C GLU A 42 -0.85 20.25 -5.00
N ASN A 43 -1.76 19.96 -5.92
CA ASN A 43 -2.79 20.90 -6.35
C ASN A 43 -4.00 20.98 -5.40
N GLY A 44 -3.99 20.24 -4.29
CA GLY A 44 -5.12 20.22 -3.36
C GLY A 44 -6.41 19.67 -3.97
N ARG A 45 -6.32 18.75 -4.93
CA ARG A 45 -7.47 17.98 -5.43
C ARG A 45 -7.72 16.74 -4.58
N LYS A 46 -6.66 16.15 -4.01
CA LYS A 46 -6.73 15.04 -3.05
C LYS A 46 -6.09 15.45 -1.73
N TYR A 47 -6.79 15.22 -0.63
CA TYR A 47 -6.29 15.52 0.71
C TYR A 47 -6.28 14.26 1.58
N MET A 48 -5.14 13.97 2.19
CA MET A 48 -5.05 12.94 3.22
C MET A 48 -5.58 13.49 4.55
N LYS A 49 -6.59 12.82 5.12
CA LYS A 49 -7.10 13.15 6.45
C LYS A 49 -6.33 12.36 7.50
N VAL A 50 -5.73 13.07 8.45
CA VAL A 50 -5.10 12.45 9.61
C VAL A 50 -6.15 12.19 10.67
N TYR A 51 -6.44 10.92 10.91
CA TYR A 51 -7.29 10.49 12.02
C TYR A 51 -6.42 10.05 13.19
N LYS A 52 -6.72 10.55 14.40
CA LYS A 52 -6.04 10.13 15.62
C LYS A 52 -6.99 9.29 16.47
N GLN A 53 -6.51 8.17 16.97
CA GLN A 53 -7.26 7.40 17.95
C GLN A 53 -7.34 8.21 19.25
N MET A 54 -8.56 8.53 19.68
CA MET A 54 -8.79 9.19 20.96
C MET A 54 -8.81 8.13 22.06
N LYS A 55 -7.93 8.28 23.05
CA LYS A 55 -7.82 7.37 24.20
C LYS A 55 -8.57 7.99 25.38
N MET A 56 -9.81 7.57 25.58
CA MET A 56 -10.70 8.10 26.62
C MET A 56 -10.31 7.66 28.04
N TYR A 57 -9.52 6.59 28.19
CA TYR A 57 -9.13 6.06 29.50
C TYR A 57 -8.16 6.93 30.29
N ASN A 58 -7.51 7.90 29.65
CA ASN A 58 -6.62 8.86 30.32
C ASN A 58 -7.39 10.03 30.94
N ASP A 59 -8.68 10.18 30.64
CA ASP A 59 -9.54 11.17 31.30
C ASP A 59 -10.22 10.51 32.51
N PRO A 60 -9.90 10.94 33.74
CA PRO A 60 -10.50 10.39 34.95
C PRO A 60 -12.03 10.51 35.02
N ASN A 61 -12.62 11.49 34.32
CA ASN A 61 -14.07 11.69 34.27
C ASN A 61 -14.76 10.74 33.28
N LEU A 62 -14.02 10.18 32.33
CA LEU A 62 -14.56 9.29 31.29
C LEU A 62 -14.25 7.81 31.57
N ASN A 63 -13.46 7.52 32.61
CA ASN A 63 -13.15 6.15 33.02
C ASN A 63 -13.33 5.93 34.54
N PRO A 64 -14.59 5.90 35.03
CA PRO A 64 -14.87 5.71 36.45
C PRO A 64 -14.35 4.37 36.98
N VAL A 65 -14.23 3.34 36.13
CA VAL A 65 -13.78 2.00 36.54
C VAL A 65 -12.31 1.97 36.99
N LEU A 66 -11.45 2.80 36.38
CA LEU A 66 -10.04 2.88 36.78
C LEU A 66 -9.82 3.80 38.00
N TYR A 67 -10.58 4.90 38.10
CA TYR A 67 -10.33 5.94 39.11
C TYR A 67 -11.20 5.86 40.36
N GLN A 68 -12.27 5.05 40.39
CA GLN A 68 -13.03 4.77 41.61
C GLN A 68 -12.22 3.97 42.65
N LYS A 69 -11.18 3.23 42.23
CA LYS A 69 -10.31 2.46 43.14
C LYS A 69 -9.28 3.30 43.90
N SER A 70 -9.15 4.59 43.60
CA SER A 70 -8.17 5.48 44.26
C SER A 70 -8.79 6.33 45.39
N GLN A 71 -10.09 6.20 45.65
CA GLN A 71 -10.78 6.84 46.78
C GLN A 71 -11.27 5.75 47.74
N SER A 72 -10.36 5.12 48.46
CA SER A 72 -10.66 4.25 49.61
C SER A 72 -9.47 4.21 50.56
#